data_AF-A0A818M4C2-F1
#
_entry.id   AF-A0A818M4C2-F1
#
_cell.length_a   1.000
_cell.length_b   1.000
_cell.length_c   1.000
_cell.angle_alpha   90.00
_cell.angle_beta   90.00
_cell.angle_gamma   90.00
#
_symmetry.space_group_name_H-M   'P 1'
#
loop_
_entity.id
_entity.type
_entity.pdbx_description
1 polymer ?
#
loop_
_entity_poly.entity_id
_entity_poly.type
_entity_poly.pdbx_seq_one_letter_code
_entity_poly.pdbx_strand_id
1 'polypeptide(L)'
;MNNSLIYVLGSNVLEGIDNRINELNQKLIANSSKFDQQMQKLYSKIDRLSSNVNINTHALEPYIDKSGERFQDKLMFKNINLLGVMATDYGDYSRQILRIIFTGDELKTCILPPGKAHLTREPLDQERFTIFLDAVRFKFKLDSVNFGLFYKSLLRRKLTDFLIEERRREDVQTRIILTDSTPIRVLESCTINWDFTANNKGIEGLEFITHQGSGHSYLLGLCEVNDCDPKSTSNNNGRILVREKKEATKTRKENCFKEIYTIIKTFSVICSWDPVGTLVIPSAVHFDDYSSSSMYHRKENELPTHVAVTSQVMSQVWVDMIEEINQAPFFSLSPLNNNTIYALPRTHIVTSECGIRYGNIEGVAWQGRNELIFVSDQAKNDQGTQCIEKEQSMHYFFLP
;
A
#
# COMPACT_ATOMS: atom_id res chain seq x y z
N MET A 1 9.63 12.45 -50.38
CA MET A 1 10.82 13.13 -49.84
C MET A 1 11.16 12.46 -48.52
N ASN A 2 12.08 11.49 -48.56
CA ASN A 2 12.54 10.73 -47.39
C ASN A 2 13.87 11.33 -46.92
N ASN A 3 13.91 11.85 -45.70
CA ASN A 3 15.16 12.22 -45.03
C ASN A 3 15.32 11.38 -43.76
N SER A 4 16.10 10.32 -43.88
CA SER A 4 16.58 9.50 -42.76
C SER A 4 17.83 10.17 -42.18
N LEU A 5 17.70 10.81 -41.02
CA LEU A 5 18.83 11.31 -40.25
C LEU A 5 19.45 10.14 -39.47
N ILE A 6 20.47 9.50 -40.03
CA ILE A 6 21.28 8.49 -39.34
C ILE A 6 22.36 9.24 -38.55
N TYR A 7 22.23 9.28 -37.22
CA TYR A 7 23.29 9.76 -36.33
C TYR A 7 24.44 8.75 -36.33
N VAL A 8 25.53 9.09 -37.01
CA VAL A 8 26.81 8.38 -36.91
C VAL A 8 27.45 8.81 -35.58
N LEU A 9 27.17 8.08 -34.50
CA LEU A 9 28.06 8.09 -33.33
C LEU A 9 29.39 7.49 -33.77
N GLY A 10 30.43 8.33 -33.83
CA GLY A 10 31.75 7.93 -34.28
C GLY A 10 32.25 6.73 -33.48
N SER A 11 32.80 5.73 -34.18
CA SER A 11 33.34 4.47 -33.64
C SER A 11 34.21 4.65 -32.39
N ASN A 12 34.91 5.77 -32.29
CA ASN A 12 35.81 6.11 -31.19
C ASN A 12 35.08 6.33 -29.85
N VAL A 13 33.81 6.74 -29.86
CA VAL A 13 33.01 6.93 -28.62
C VAL A 13 32.54 5.58 -28.08
N LEU A 14 32.11 4.68 -28.96
CA LEU A 14 31.69 3.33 -28.58
C LEU A 14 32.87 2.51 -28.04
N GLU A 15 34.04 2.61 -28.68
CA GLU A 15 35.27 1.97 -28.20
C GLU A 15 35.70 2.49 -26.82
N GLY A 16 35.51 3.79 -26.55
CA GLY A 16 35.76 4.38 -25.23
C GLY A 16 34.83 3.84 -24.14
N ILE A 17 33.56 3.61 -24.47
CA ILE A 17 32.56 3.05 -23.54
C ILE A 17 32.89 1.58 -23.24
N ASP A 18 33.19 0.78 -24.26
CA ASP A 18 33.52 -0.64 -24.10
C ASP A 18 34.77 -0.84 -23.25
N ASN A 19 35.81 -0.02 -23.46
CA ASN A 19 37.01 -0.05 -22.63
C ASN A 19 36.71 0.28 -21.16
N ARG A 20 35.81 1.24 -20.90
CA ARG A 20 35.44 1.60 -19.52
C ARG A 20 34.60 0.51 -18.84
N ILE A 21 33.71 -0.14 -19.57
CA ILE A 21 32.93 -1.29 -19.08
C ILE A 21 33.87 -2.43 -18.70
N ASN A 22 34.86 -2.74 -19.55
CA ASN A 22 35.84 -3.79 -19.28
C ASN A 22 36.70 -3.48 -18.04
N GLU A 23 37.14 -2.23 -17.88
CA GLU A 23 37.90 -1.81 -16.69
C GLU A 23 37.08 -1.97 -15.40
N LEU A 24 35.80 -1.59 -15.42
CA LEU A 24 34.90 -1.72 -14.27
C LEU A 24 34.62 -3.18 -13.93
N ASN A 25 34.42 -4.04 -14.93
CA ASN A 25 34.22 -5.47 -14.73
C ASN A 25 35.45 -6.13 -14.08
N GLN A 26 36.66 -5.76 -14.50
CA GLN A 26 37.89 -6.27 -13.88
C GLN A 26 38.02 -5.82 -12.41
N LYS A 27 37.67 -4.57 -12.09
CA LYS A 27 37.65 -4.09 -10.69
C LYS A 27 36.62 -4.82 -9.83
N LEU A 28 35.45 -5.14 -10.40
CA LEU A 28 34.41 -5.90 -9.71
C LEU A 28 34.88 -7.33 -9.38
N ILE A 29 35.48 -8.01 -10.35
CA ILE A 29 36.03 -9.37 -10.17
C ILE A 29 37.13 -9.37 -9.09
N ALA A 30 38.05 -8.39 -9.13
CA ALA A 30 39.12 -8.27 -8.13
C ALA A 30 38.57 -8.04 -6.71
N ASN A 31 37.53 -7.20 -6.57
CA ASN A 31 36.88 -6.95 -5.28
C ASN A 31 36.13 -8.18 -4.76
N SER A 32 35.45 -8.94 -5.63
CA SER A 32 34.80 -10.21 -5.27
C SER A 32 35.82 -11.21 -4.73
N SER A 33 36.94 -11.39 -5.44
CA SER A 33 38.01 -12.30 -5.01
C SER A 33 38.61 -11.91 -3.64
N LYS A 34 38.79 -10.61 -3.39
CA LYS A 34 39.27 -10.11 -2.09
C LYS A 34 38.27 -10.41 -0.95
N PHE A 35 36.97 -10.32 -1.22
CA PHE A 35 35.93 -10.68 -0.28
C PHE A 35 35.93 -12.18 0.03
N ASP A 36 36.04 -13.03 -1.00
CA ASP A 36 36.12 -14.49 -0.84
C ASP A 36 37.32 -14.91 0.01
N GLN A 37 38.48 -14.28 -0.18
CA GLN A 37 39.67 -14.51 0.64
C GLN A 37 39.47 -14.10 2.10
N GLN A 38 38.75 -13.00 2.37
CA GLN A 38 38.42 -12.58 3.73
C GLN A 38 37.46 -13.57 4.41
N MET A 39 36.49 -14.08 3.66
CA MET A 39 35.55 -15.10 4.15
C MET A 39 36.25 -16.42 4.46
N GLN A 40 37.13 -16.91 3.59
CA GLN A 40 37.93 -18.12 3.86
C GLN A 40 38.81 -17.96 5.11
N LYS A 41 39.42 -16.79 5.32
CA LYS A 41 40.15 -16.49 6.57
C LYS A 41 39.24 -16.56 7.79
N LEU A 42 38.02 -16.04 7.70
CA LEU A 42 37.05 -16.08 8.79
C LEU A 42 36.63 -17.52 9.11
N TYR A 43 36.34 -18.34 8.10
CA TYR A 43 36.00 -19.75 8.28
C TYR A 43 37.13 -20.54 8.93
N SER A 44 38.37 -20.37 8.45
CA SER A 44 39.53 -21.03 9.07
C SER A 44 39.73 -20.63 10.55
N LYS A 45 39.30 -19.42 10.92
CA LYS A 45 39.33 -18.94 12.31
C LYS A 45 38.21 -19.56 13.13
N ILE A 46 37.01 -19.72 12.56
CA ILE A 46 35.88 -20.42 13.18
C ILE A 46 36.23 -21.89 13.41
N ASP A 47 36.82 -22.57 12.43
CA ASP A 47 37.20 -23.98 12.54
C ASP A 47 38.26 -24.19 13.63
N ARG A 48 39.27 -23.30 13.71
CA ARG A 48 40.27 -23.33 14.79
C ARG A 48 39.67 -23.07 16.17
N LEU A 49 38.68 -22.17 16.25
CA LEU A 49 37.96 -21.92 17.50
C LEU A 49 37.12 -23.13 17.89
N SER A 50 36.44 -23.76 16.92
CA SER A 50 35.65 -24.98 17.13
C SER A 50 36.52 -26.17 17.55
N SER A 51 37.72 -26.32 17.00
CA SER A 51 38.64 -27.41 17.36
C SER A 51 39.28 -27.23 18.74
N ASN A 52 39.40 -25.98 19.21
CA ASN A 52 39.94 -25.67 20.55
C ASN A 52 38.90 -25.76 21.66
N VAL A 53 37.61 -25.84 21.33
CA VAL A 53 36.53 -26.17 22.28
C VAL A 53 36.46 -27.69 22.40
N ASN A 54 37.48 -28.29 23.02
CA ASN A 54 37.42 -29.68 23.48
C ASN A 54 36.84 -29.66 24.90
N ILE A 55 35.53 -29.44 25.00
CA ILE A 55 34.80 -29.47 26.27
C ILE A 55 33.77 -30.59 26.21
N ASN A 56 33.84 -31.45 27.21
CA ASN A 56 32.98 -32.59 27.49
C ASN A 56 31.49 -32.24 27.26
N THR A 57 30.95 -32.64 26.11
CA THR A 57 29.67 -32.18 25.56
C THR A 57 28.46 -32.57 26.41
N HIS A 58 28.58 -33.62 27.24
CA HIS A 58 27.50 -34.05 28.14
C HIS A 58 27.23 -33.13 29.33
N ALA A 59 28.14 -32.21 29.68
CA ALA A 59 27.92 -31.29 30.80
C ALA A 59 27.29 -29.95 30.38
N LEU A 60 27.23 -29.65 29.08
CA LEU A 60 26.78 -28.36 28.53
C LEU A 60 25.50 -28.44 27.69
N GLU A 61 25.02 -29.63 27.35
CA GLU A 61 23.73 -29.86 26.66
C GLU A 61 22.57 -29.04 27.24
N PRO A 62 22.36 -28.95 28.58
CA PRO A 62 21.26 -28.17 29.15
C PRO A 62 21.40 -26.65 28.99
N TYR A 63 22.63 -26.15 28.74
CA TYR A 63 22.92 -24.71 28.62
C TYR A 63 22.97 -24.26 27.16
N ILE A 64 23.34 -25.15 26.23
CA ILE A 64 23.32 -24.88 24.79
C ILE A 64 21.88 -24.87 24.27
N ASP A 65 21.01 -25.78 24.73
CA ASP A 65 19.58 -25.75 24.37
C ASP A 65 18.89 -24.45 24.84
N LYS A 66 19.09 -24.05 26.09
CA LYS A 66 18.48 -22.81 26.64
C LYS A 66 19.00 -21.52 26.02
N SER A 67 20.23 -21.52 25.50
CA SER A 67 20.82 -20.34 24.85
C SER A 67 20.51 -20.30 23.35
N GLY A 68 20.41 -21.46 22.70
CA GLY A 68 19.94 -21.65 21.33
C GLY A 68 18.47 -21.26 21.16
N GLU A 69 17.58 -21.74 22.03
CA GLU A 69 16.16 -21.34 22.06
C GLU A 69 16.01 -19.83 22.28
N ARG A 70 16.72 -19.25 23.26
CA ARG A 70 16.71 -17.79 23.50
C ARG A 70 17.24 -16.97 22.32
N PHE A 71 18.11 -17.53 21.48
CA PHE A 71 18.66 -16.84 20.31
C PHE A 71 17.72 -16.96 19.09
N GLN A 72 17.14 -18.14 18.88
CA GLN A 72 16.11 -18.43 17.87
C GLN A 72 14.87 -17.55 18.09
N ASP A 73 14.36 -17.51 19.32
CA ASP A 73 13.26 -16.64 19.73
C ASP A 73 13.59 -15.17 19.42
N LYS A 74 14.74 -14.67 19.90
CA LYS A 74 15.15 -13.28 19.65
C LYS A 74 15.25 -12.94 18.17
N LEU A 75 15.65 -13.88 17.30
CA LEU A 75 15.79 -13.64 15.87
C LEU A 75 14.44 -13.64 15.15
N MET A 76 13.55 -14.59 15.48
CA MET A 76 12.19 -14.65 14.94
C MET A 76 11.38 -13.40 15.34
N PHE A 77 11.46 -12.96 16.60
CA PHE A 77 10.73 -11.79 17.07
C PHE A 77 11.33 -10.45 16.61
N LYS A 78 12.63 -10.41 16.30
CA LYS A 78 13.22 -9.24 15.61
C LYS A 78 12.64 -9.10 14.20
N ASN A 79 12.33 -10.21 13.52
CA ASN A 79 11.67 -10.21 12.22
C ASN A 79 10.18 -9.87 12.29
N ILE A 80 9.47 -10.23 13.36
CA ILE A 80 8.07 -9.79 13.57
C ILE A 80 8.00 -8.28 13.86
N ASN A 81 8.94 -7.73 14.63
CA ASN A 81 9.06 -6.26 14.76
C ASN A 81 9.44 -5.57 13.43
N LEU A 82 10.07 -6.29 12.48
CA LEU A 82 10.36 -5.78 11.13
C LEU A 82 9.14 -5.79 10.20
N LEU A 83 8.04 -6.47 10.55
CA LEU A 83 6.78 -6.42 9.80
C LEU A 83 6.01 -5.09 9.96
N GLY A 84 6.58 -4.11 10.68
CA GLY A 84 6.01 -2.77 10.77
C GLY A 84 4.65 -2.73 11.48
N VAL A 85 4.34 -3.71 12.33
CA VAL A 85 3.08 -3.77 13.09
C VAL A 85 3.06 -2.61 14.09
N MET A 86 2.46 -1.50 13.66
CA MET A 86 2.22 -0.29 14.44
C MET A 86 0.91 -0.48 15.20
N ALA A 87 1.00 -1.03 16.40
CA ALA A 87 -0.15 -1.23 17.26
C ALA A 87 -0.08 -0.34 18.49
N THR A 88 -1.20 0.29 18.82
CA THR A 88 -1.32 1.22 19.96
C THR A 88 -1.56 0.49 21.28
N ASP A 89 -2.14 -0.72 21.23
CA ASP A 89 -2.34 -1.57 22.39
C ASP A 89 -2.14 -3.08 22.08
N TYR A 90 -2.23 -3.90 23.13
CA TYR A 90 -2.08 -5.36 23.02
C TYR A 90 -3.19 -6.03 22.22
N GLY A 91 -4.41 -5.49 22.23
CA GLY A 91 -5.53 -6.03 21.47
C GLY A 91 -5.30 -5.82 19.98
N ASP A 92 -4.97 -4.60 19.58
CA ASP A 92 -4.66 -4.23 18.20
C ASP A 92 -3.46 -5.02 17.66
N TYR A 93 -2.36 -5.07 18.44
CA TYR A 93 -1.18 -5.87 18.07
C TYR A 93 -1.55 -7.34 17.87
N SER A 94 -2.30 -7.92 18.80
CA SER A 94 -2.71 -9.32 18.70
C SER A 94 -3.63 -9.59 17.50
N ARG A 95 -4.53 -8.67 17.14
CA ARG A 95 -5.37 -8.80 15.94
C ARG A 95 -4.53 -8.81 14.66
N GLN A 96 -3.60 -7.87 14.54
CA GLN A 96 -2.71 -7.78 13.38
C GLN A 96 -1.85 -9.02 13.23
N ILE A 97 -1.24 -9.50 14.33
CA ILE A 97 -0.44 -10.73 14.30
C ILE A 97 -1.29 -11.98 13.98
N LEU A 98 -2.53 -12.07 14.49
CA LEU A 98 -3.42 -13.18 14.12
C LEU A 98 -3.75 -13.20 12.63
N ARG A 99 -3.98 -12.05 11.99
CA ARG A 99 -4.24 -11.95 10.54
C ARG A 99 -3.00 -12.24 9.69
N ILE A 100 -1.80 -12.05 10.24
CA ILE A 100 -0.55 -12.45 9.61
C ILE A 100 -0.36 -13.97 9.73
N ILE A 101 -0.71 -14.55 10.88
CA ILE A 101 -0.44 -15.97 11.16
C ILE A 101 -1.53 -16.86 10.59
N PHE A 102 -2.80 -16.45 10.53
CA PHE A 102 -3.96 -17.26 10.13
C PHE A 102 -4.74 -16.62 8.98
N THR A 103 -5.33 -17.45 8.12
CA THR A 103 -6.19 -16.98 7.04
C THR A 103 -7.52 -16.45 7.59
N GLY A 104 -8.22 -15.63 6.80
CA GLY A 104 -9.56 -15.15 7.16
C GLY A 104 -10.54 -16.30 7.42
N ASP A 105 -10.48 -17.36 6.62
CA ASP A 105 -11.35 -18.53 6.79
C ASP A 105 -11.04 -19.30 8.07
N GLU A 106 -9.76 -19.48 8.42
CA GLU A 106 -9.34 -20.07 9.70
C GLU A 106 -9.89 -19.23 10.86
N LEU A 107 -9.74 -17.90 10.82
CA LEU A 107 -10.24 -17.01 11.88
C LEU A 107 -11.78 -17.01 11.99
N LYS A 108 -12.50 -17.17 10.87
CA LYS A 108 -13.98 -17.27 10.83
C LYS A 108 -14.48 -18.59 11.41
N THR A 109 -13.81 -19.69 11.06
CA THR A 109 -14.32 -21.06 11.27
C THR A 109 -13.75 -21.75 12.51
N CYS A 110 -12.57 -21.35 12.99
CA CYS A 110 -11.91 -21.97 14.15
C CYS A 110 -12.22 -21.28 15.49
N ILE A 111 -11.72 -21.88 16.58
CA ILE A 111 -11.75 -21.35 17.95
C ILE A 111 -10.33 -21.22 18.55
N LEU A 112 -10.16 -20.41 19.59
CA LEU A 112 -8.85 -20.26 20.26
C LEU A 112 -8.45 -21.51 21.07
N PRO A 113 -7.18 -21.94 20.97
CA PRO A 113 -6.60 -22.94 21.88
C PRO A 113 -6.40 -22.42 23.33
N PRO A 114 -6.41 -23.29 24.35
CA PRO A 114 -6.89 -24.67 24.35
C PRO A 114 -8.43 -24.63 24.46
N GLY A 115 -9.10 -24.77 23.33
CA GLY A 115 -10.53 -25.05 23.25
C GLY A 115 -10.68 -26.53 22.92
N LYS A 116 -11.62 -27.23 23.57
CA LYS A 116 -12.03 -28.54 23.05
C LYS A 116 -12.77 -28.29 21.75
N ALA A 117 -12.51 -29.09 20.72
CA ALA A 117 -13.33 -29.08 19.51
C ALA A 117 -14.80 -29.16 19.95
N HIS A 118 -15.57 -28.15 19.58
CA HIS A 118 -17.01 -28.22 19.69
C HIS A 118 -17.53 -28.85 18.40
N LEU A 119 -18.70 -29.48 18.43
CA LEU A 119 -19.27 -30.29 17.34
C LEU A 119 -19.31 -29.63 15.95
N THR A 120 -18.99 -28.34 15.83
CA THR A 120 -18.99 -27.57 14.58
C THR A 120 -17.69 -26.83 14.29
N ARG A 121 -16.67 -26.84 15.18
CA ARG A 121 -15.46 -26.01 15.02
C ARG A 121 -14.21 -26.63 15.63
N GLU A 122 -13.16 -26.68 14.82
CA GLU A 122 -11.81 -27.06 15.24
C GLU A 122 -11.07 -25.88 15.90
N PRO A 123 -10.15 -26.15 16.84
CA PRO A 123 -9.25 -25.12 17.33
C PRO A 123 -8.29 -24.66 16.23
N LEU A 124 -7.79 -23.42 16.33
CA LEU A 124 -6.67 -22.97 15.50
C LEU A 124 -5.47 -23.90 15.70
N ASP A 125 -4.66 -24.04 14.66
CA ASP A 125 -3.44 -24.84 14.71
C ASP A 125 -2.57 -24.48 15.92
N GLN A 126 -2.26 -25.48 16.75
CA GLN A 126 -1.65 -25.28 18.06
C GLN A 126 -0.22 -24.74 17.95
N GLU A 127 0.53 -25.14 16.92
CA GLU A 127 1.90 -24.71 16.70
C GLU A 127 1.94 -23.24 16.27
N ARG A 128 1.13 -22.87 15.26
CA ARG A 128 0.96 -21.47 14.83
C ARG A 128 0.42 -20.57 15.94
N PHE A 129 -0.49 -21.09 16.76
CA PHE A 129 -1.02 -20.33 17.89
C PHE A 129 0.03 -20.12 19.00
N THR A 130 0.96 -21.07 19.18
CA THR A 130 2.09 -20.90 20.09
C THR A 130 3.03 -19.80 19.60
N ILE A 131 3.33 -19.76 18.29
CA ILE A 131 4.10 -18.67 17.67
C ILE A 131 3.43 -17.31 17.91
N PHE A 132 2.10 -17.23 17.75
CA PHE A 132 1.32 -16.04 18.07
C PHE A 132 1.51 -15.59 19.53
N LEU A 133 1.38 -16.51 20.48
CA LEU A 133 1.52 -16.19 21.91
C LEU A 133 2.91 -15.69 22.25
N ASP A 134 3.95 -16.31 21.71
CA ASP A 134 5.32 -15.86 21.95
C ASP A 134 5.60 -14.50 21.33
N ALA A 135 5.01 -14.19 20.16
CA ALA A 135 5.12 -12.87 19.53
C ALA A 135 4.52 -11.76 20.40
N VAL A 136 3.34 -12.00 20.98
CA VAL A 136 2.71 -11.06 21.91
C VAL A 136 3.53 -10.94 23.19
N ARG A 137 3.95 -12.06 23.78
CA ARG A 137 4.77 -12.10 24.99
C ARG A 137 6.05 -11.28 24.83
N PHE A 138 6.74 -11.46 23.70
CA PHE A 138 7.99 -10.76 23.40
C PHE A 138 7.76 -9.25 23.23
N LYS A 139 6.76 -8.84 22.45
CA LYS A 139 6.46 -7.42 22.19
C LYS A 139 6.22 -6.64 23.49
N PHE A 140 5.48 -7.24 24.41
CA PHE A 140 5.09 -6.60 25.67
C PHE A 140 6.01 -6.94 26.85
N LYS A 141 7.13 -7.65 26.61
CA LYS A 141 8.12 -8.05 27.62
C LYS A 141 7.49 -8.76 28.83
N LEU A 142 6.50 -9.59 28.59
CA LEU A 142 5.79 -10.33 29.65
C LEU A 142 6.60 -11.59 30.00
N ASP A 143 6.82 -11.85 31.29
CA ASP A 143 7.36 -13.15 31.71
C ASP A 143 6.30 -14.26 31.58
N SER A 144 6.72 -15.53 31.64
CA SER A 144 5.83 -16.68 31.39
C SER A 144 4.68 -16.79 32.40
N VAL A 145 4.91 -16.41 33.66
CA VAL A 145 3.92 -16.51 34.74
C VAL A 145 2.86 -15.42 34.57
N ASN A 146 3.30 -14.18 34.39
CA ASN A 146 2.43 -13.03 34.17
C ASN A 146 1.68 -13.14 32.83
N PHE A 147 2.32 -13.69 31.80
CA PHE A 147 1.67 -13.94 30.51
C PHE A 147 0.54 -14.96 30.62
N GLY A 148 0.73 -16.05 31.36
CA GLY A 148 -0.32 -17.05 31.56
C GLY A 148 -1.57 -16.47 32.24
N LEU A 149 -1.38 -15.61 33.25
CA LEU A 149 -2.48 -14.91 33.92
C LEU A 149 -3.13 -13.86 33.00
N PHE A 150 -2.33 -13.06 32.31
CA PHE A 150 -2.77 -12.05 31.34
C PHE A 150 -3.56 -12.66 30.17
N TYR A 151 -3.08 -13.78 29.64
CA TYR A 151 -3.76 -14.53 28.58
C TYR A 151 -5.13 -14.99 29.04
N LYS A 152 -5.20 -15.62 30.22
CA LYS A 152 -6.46 -16.15 30.77
C LYS A 152 -7.47 -15.06 31.11
N SER A 153 -7.04 -13.91 31.64
CA SER A 153 -7.93 -12.88 32.16
C SER A 153 -8.40 -11.88 31.11
N LEU A 154 -7.54 -11.50 30.16
CA LEU A 154 -7.77 -10.31 29.33
C LEU A 154 -7.59 -10.58 27.83
N LEU A 155 -6.47 -11.19 27.43
CA LEU A 155 -6.18 -11.37 26.01
C LEU A 155 -7.13 -12.38 25.37
N ARG A 156 -7.40 -13.51 26.01
CA ARG A 156 -8.30 -14.55 25.48
C ARG A 156 -9.70 -14.00 25.20
N ARG A 157 -10.22 -13.12 26.07
CA ARG A 157 -11.52 -12.47 25.85
C ARG A 157 -11.48 -11.57 24.61
N LYS A 158 -10.52 -10.64 24.52
CA LYS A 158 -10.36 -9.75 23.35
C LYS A 158 -10.18 -10.53 22.04
N LEU A 159 -9.44 -11.64 22.08
CA LEU A 159 -9.24 -12.50 20.92
C LEU A 159 -10.51 -13.27 20.54
N THR A 160 -11.30 -13.69 21.53
CA THR A 160 -12.57 -14.36 21.29
C THR A 160 -13.57 -13.39 20.65
N ASP A 161 -13.64 -12.17 21.17
CA ASP A 161 -14.43 -11.08 20.59
C ASP A 161 -13.98 -10.78 19.15
N PHE A 162 -12.67 -10.79 18.89
CA PHE A 162 -12.12 -10.65 17.54
C PHE A 162 -12.51 -11.80 16.60
N LEU A 163 -12.43 -13.07 17.01
CA LEU A 163 -12.90 -14.18 16.16
C LEU A 163 -14.41 -14.12 15.92
N ILE A 164 -15.18 -13.63 16.90
CA ILE A 164 -16.62 -13.38 16.71
C ILE A 164 -16.83 -12.24 15.71
N GLU A 165 -16.03 -11.18 15.78
CA GLU A 165 -16.03 -10.05 14.84
C GLU A 165 -15.68 -10.53 13.42
N GLU A 166 -14.59 -11.28 13.24
CA GLU A 166 -14.20 -11.87 11.94
C GLU A 166 -15.29 -12.79 11.38
N ARG A 167 -16.00 -13.53 12.25
CA ARG A 167 -17.13 -14.37 11.85
C ARG A 167 -18.38 -13.57 11.47
N ARG A 168 -18.65 -12.49 12.20
CA ARG A 168 -19.76 -11.55 11.92
C ARG A 168 -19.46 -10.61 10.78
N ARG A 169 -18.20 -10.53 10.36
CA ARG A 169 -17.80 -10.07 9.06
C ARG A 169 -18.38 -11.09 8.06
N GLU A 170 -19.70 -10.99 7.89
CA GLU A 170 -20.37 -11.35 6.65
C GLU A 170 -19.44 -10.83 5.55
N ASP A 171 -19.18 -11.66 4.55
CA ASP A 171 -18.64 -11.13 3.32
C ASP A 171 -19.52 -9.93 3.00
N VAL A 172 -18.97 -8.72 3.16
CA VAL A 172 -19.39 -7.60 2.33
C VAL A 172 -18.99 -8.07 0.95
N GLN A 173 -19.85 -8.91 0.40
CA GLN A 173 -19.79 -9.44 -0.93
C GLN A 173 -20.08 -8.20 -1.75
N THR A 174 -19.02 -7.52 -2.14
CA THR A 174 -19.01 -6.70 -3.34
C THR A 174 -19.40 -7.65 -4.47
N ARG A 175 -20.70 -7.86 -4.69
CA ARG A 175 -21.19 -8.65 -5.81
C ARG A 175 -21.12 -7.78 -7.05
N ILE A 176 -19.95 -7.82 -7.68
CA ILE A 176 -19.79 -7.52 -9.10
C ILE A 176 -19.96 -8.87 -9.81
N ILE A 177 -21.02 -9.04 -10.59
CA ILE A 177 -21.17 -10.21 -11.47
C ILE A 177 -20.66 -9.78 -12.84
N LEU A 178 -19.41 -10.12 -13.15
CA LEU A 178 -18.92 -10.15 -14.52
C LEU A 178 -19.25 -11.53 -15.10
N THR A 179 -20.15 -11.58 -16.07
CA THR A 179 -20.50 -12.82 -16.78
C THR A 179 -19.35 -13.25 -17.68
N ASP A 180 -18.44 -14.06 -17.13
CA ASP A 180 -17.64 -15.10 -17.81
C ASP A 180 -16.66 -15.71 -16.79
N SER A 181 -17.16 -16.69 -16.02
CA SER A 181 -16.49 -17.78 -15.24
C SER A 181 -15.12 -17.59 -14.53
N THR A 182 -14.49 -16.43 -14.57
CA THR A 182 -13.18 -16.18 -13.99
C THR A 182 -13.36 -15.48 -12.65
N PRO A 183 -13.04 -16.13 -11.52
CA PRO A 183 -13.13 -15.48 -10.23
C PRO A 183 -12.17 -14.29 -10.18
N ILE A 184 -12.67 -13.14 -9.71
CA ILE A 184 -11.81 -12.00 -9.36
C ILE A 184 -10.84 -12.50 -8.30
N ARG A 185 -9.55 -12.31 -8.58
CA ARG A 185 -8.47 -12.69 -7.67
C ARG A 185 -7.73 -11.43 -7.27
N VAL A 186 -7.52 -11.27 -5.97
CA VAL A 186 -6.50 -10.35 -5.46
C VAL A 186 -5.14 -10.85 -5.96
N LEU A 187 -4.54 -10.11 -6.87
CA LEU A 187 -3.21 -10.44 -7.40
C LEU A 187 -2.14 -10.14 -6.37
N GLU A 188 -2.31 -9.03 -5.66
CA GLU A 188 -1.33 -8.47 -4.73
C GLU A 188 -2.02 -7.56 -3.72
N SER A 189 -1.42 -7.41 -2.54
CA SER A 189 -1.82 -6.44 -1.52
C SER A 189 -0.57 -5.76 -0.97
N CYS A 190 -0.53 -4.43 -1.06
CA CYS A 190 0.57 -3.60 -0.57
C CYS A 190 0.08 -2.73 0.59
N THR A 191 0.93 -2.47 1.57
CA THR A 191 0.61 -1.47 2.61
C THR A 191 0.78 -0.06 2.04
N ILE A 192 -0.11 0.84 2.41
CA ILE A 192 0.09 2.27 2.14
C ILE A 192 0.72 2.94 3.36
N ASN A 193 1.76 3.73 3.12
CA ASN A 193 2.37 4.55 4.17
C ASN A 193 1.58 5.86 4.32
N TRP A 194 0.37 5.74 4.88
CA TRP A 194 -0.56 6.83 5.15
C TRP A 194 -1.43 6.50 6.36
N ASP A 195 -1.58 7.45 7.27
CA ASP A 195 -2.43 7.31 8.44
C ASP A 195 -3.81 7.91 8.13
N PHE A 196 -4.81 7.06 7.98
CA PHE A 196 -6.20 7.50 7.87
C PHE A 196 -6.71 7.95 9.24
N THR A 197 -7.05 9.23 9.38
CA THR A 197 -7.51 9.80 10.66
C THR A 197 -8.97 9.49 10.97
N ALA A 198 -9.74 9.05 9.97
CA ALA A 198 -11.11 8.58 10.13
C ALA A 198 -11.44 7.51 9.08
N ASN A 199 -12.53 6.76 9.30
CA ASN A 199 -12.93 5.64 8.45
C ASN A 199 -13.44 6.05 7.06
N ASN A 200 -13.85 7.31 6.90
CA ASN A 200 -14.53 7.83 5.71
C ASN A 200 -14.00 9.21 5.30
N LYS A 201 -12.76 9.55 5.68
CA LYS A 201 -12.14 10.83 5.38
C LYS A 201 -10.71 10.65 4.94
N GLY A 202 -10.28 11.50 4.00
CA GLY A 202 -8.88 11.71 3.68
C GLY A 202 -8.51 11.48 2.22
N ILE A 203 -9.07 10.48 1.53
CA ILE A 203 -8.82 10.23 0.10
C ILE A 203 -10.14 9.91 -0.59
N GLU A 204 -10.52 10.74 -1.58
CA GLU A 204 -11.79 10.63 -2.32
C GLU A 204 -11.60 10.15 -3.77
N GLY A 205 -10.37 10.20 -4.28
CA GLY A 205 -10.02 9.71 -5.61
C GLY A 205 -8.76 8.85 -5.57
N LEU A 206 -8.77 7.73 -6.29
CA LEU A 206 -7.61 6.86 -6.43
C LEU A 206 -7.32 6.57 -7.90
N GLU A 207 -6.07 6.79 -8.29
CA GLU A 207 -5.57 6.54 -9.63
C GLU A 207 -4.26 5.76 -9.59
N PHE A 208 -4.03 4.93 -10.60
CA PHE A 208 -2.84 4.09 -10.70
C PHE A 208 -2.13 4.31 -12.03
N ILE A 209 -0.84 4.62 -11.98
CA ILE A 209 -0.02 4.90 -13.16
C ILE A 209 1.21 4.00 -13.14
N THR A 210 1.53 3.35 -14.26
CA THR A 210 2.83 2.71 -14.45
C THR A 210 3.59 3.42 -15.56
N HIS A 211 4.75 3.98 -15.21
CA HIS A 211 5.64 4.59 -16.17
C HIS A 211 6.48 3.51 -16.87
N GLN A 212 6.16 3.23 -18.14
CA GLN A 212 6.78 2.12 -18.89
C GLN A 212 8.29 2.26 -19.07
N GLY A 213 8.80 3.49 -19.26
CA GLY A 213 10.22 3.73 -19.51
C GLY A 213 11.12 3.36 -18.31
N SER A 214 10.60 3.52 -17.08
CA SER A 214 11.34 3.19 -15.86
C SER A 214 10.85 1.91 -15.18
N GLY A 215 9.61 1.48 -15.45
CA GLY A 215 8.94 0.38 -14.75
C GLY A 215 8.41 0.77 -13.36
N HIS A 216 8.42 2.06 -13.00
CA HIS A 216 7.91 2.52 -11.71
C HIS A 216 6.38 2.61 -11.75
N SER A 217 5.74 2.17 -10.67
CA SER A 217 4.29 2.29 -10.46
C SER A 217 4.00 3.31 -9.37
N TYR A 218 2.98 4.13 -9.61
CA TYR A 218 2.54 5.20 -8.75
C TYR A 218 1.05 5.04 -8.42
N LEU A 219 0.72 5.23 -7.13
CA LEU A 219 -0.64 5.36 -6.63
C LEU A 219 -0.88 6.82 -6.28
N LEU A 220 -1.95 7.38 -6.83
CA LEU A 220 -2.31 8.77 -6.70
C LEU A 220 -3.59 8.87 -5.89
N GLY A 221 -3.56 9.63 -4.80
CA GLY A 221 -4.70 9.82 -3.90
C GLY A 221 -5.13 11.28 -3.86
N LEU A 222 -6.32 11.61 -4.36
CA LEU A 222 -6.91 12.94 -4.21
C LEU A 222 -7.40 13.12 -2.77
N CYS A 223 -6.92 14.17 -2.12
CA CYS A 223 -7.40 14.52 -0.78
C CYS A 223 -8.76 15.21 -0.83
N GLU A 224 -9.66 14.79 0.05
CA GLU A 224 -11.01 15.38 0.23
C GLU A 224 -10.95 16.88 0.54
N VAL A 225 -10.05 17.23 1.44
CA VAL A 225 -9.88 18.58 1.97
C VAL A 225 -8.58 19.19 1.47
N ASN A 226 -8.57 20.52 1.41
CA ASN A 226 -7.38 21.30 1.09
C ASN A 226 -6.20 20.90 2.00
N ASP A 227 -4.99 20.88 1.43
CA ASP A 227 -3.75 20.40 2.07
C ASP A 227 -3.72 18.96 2.62
N CYS A 228 -4.76 18.15 2.39
CA CYS A 228 -4.91 16.84 3.06
C CYS A 228 -4.93 16.92 4.59
N ASP A 229 -5.25 18.08 5.16
CA ASP A 229 -5.34 18.26 6.62
C ASP A 229 -6.72 18.80 6.99
N PRO A 230 -7.59 17.98 7.62
CA PRO A 230 -8.92 18.41 8.02
C PRO A 230 -8.91 19.49 9.12
N LYS A 231 -7.76 19.76 9.74
CA LYS A 231 -7.58 20.82 10.73
C LYS A 231 -7.00 22.10 10.12
N SER A 232 -6.57 22.06 8.86
CA SER A 232 -6.05 23.24 8.18
C SER A 232 -7.19 24.26 8.02
N THR A 233 -6.97 25.46 8.56
CA THR A 233 -7.87 26.62 8.39
C THR A 233 -7.41 27.52 7.25
N SER A 234 -6.38 27.10 6.52
CA SER A 234 -5.83 27.87 5.42
C SER A 234 -6.70 27.70 4.18
N ASN A 235 -6.88 28.79 3.41
CA ASN A 235 -7.48 28.78 2.07
C ASN A 235 -6.55 28.16 1.03
N ASN A 236 -5.79 27.14 1.42
CA ASN A 236 -4.90 26.42 0.52
C ASN A 236 -5.73 25.54 -0.41
N ASN A 237 -5.05 24.85 -1.33
CA ASN A 237 -5.70 24.20 -2.46
C ASN A 237 -5.69 22.68 -2.30
N GLY A 238 -6.39 22.01 -3.19
CA GLY A 238 -6.41 20.55 -3.26
C GLY A 238 -5.03 19.98 -3.55
N ARG A 239 -4.88 18.71 -3.17
CA ARG A 239 -3.62 17.97 -3.31
C ARG A 239 -3.92 16.57 -3.84
N ILE A 240 -3.04 16.08 -4.70
CA ILE A 240 -3.01 14.68 -5.10
C ILE A 240 -1.71 14.09 -4.55
N LEU A 241 -1.83 13.22 -3.57
CA LEU A 241 -0.70 12.50 -2.98
C LEU A 241 -0.12 11.54 -4.02
N VAL A 242 1.20 11.54 -4.20
CA VAL A 242 1.88 10.61 -5.11
C VAL A 242 2.70 9.63 -4.29
N ARG A 243 2.36 8.35 -4.42
CA ARG A 243 3.03 7.24 -3.75
C ARG A 243 3.66 6.33 -4.77
N GLU A 244 4.89 5.91 -4.56
CA GLU A 244 5.56 4.95 -5.45
C GLU A 244 5.50 3.56 -4.82
N LYS A 245 5.25 2.54 -5.65
CA LYS A 245 5.34 1.15 -5.23
C LYS A 245 6.79 0.78 -4.95
N LYS A 246 7.09 0.34 -3.74
CA LYS A 246 8.38 -0.23 -3.36
C LYS A 246 8.20 -1.71 -3.08
N GLU A 247 8.87 -2.53 -3.86
CA GLU A 247 9.01 -3.95 -3.54
C GLU A 247 9.97 -4.11 -2.37
N ALA A 248 9.64 -4.99 -1.43
CA ALA A 248 10.55 -5.41 -0.38
C ALA A 248 11.79 -6.03 -1.06
N THR A 249 12.87 -5.26 -1.13
CA THR A 249 14.15 -5.77 -1.65
C THR A 249 14.49 -7.03 -0.87
N LYS A 250 14.61 -8.17 -1.58
CA LYS A 250 15.16 -9.40 -1.04
C LYS A 250 16.52 -9.06 -0.45
N THR A 251 16.58 -8.79 0.84
CA THR A 251 17.87 -8.68 1.52
C THR A 251 18.44 -10.07 1.43
N ARG A 252 19.50 -10.20 0.64
CA ARG A 252 20.22 -11.43 0.32
C ARG A 252 21.00 -11.92 1.55
N LYS A 253 20.32 -12.08 2.68
CA LYS A 253 20.77 -12.89 3.82
C LYS A 253 20.23 -14.29 3.60
N GLU A 254 20.84 -14.94 2.63
CA GLU A 254 20.64 -16.35 2.32
C GLU A 254 21.08 -17.22 3.53
N ASN A 255 20.28 -18.26 3.78
CA ASN A 255 20.69 -19.60 4.24
C ASN A 255 20.48 -20.09 5.69
N CYS A 256 19.73 -19.44 6.59
CA CYS A 256 19.45 -20.09 7.89
C CYS A 256 18.03 -20.64 8.12
N PHE A 257 17.01 -20.27 7.33
CA PHE A 257 15.62 -20.67 7.65
C PHE A 257 14.73 -20.90 6.42
N LYS A 258 15.04 -21.90 5.59
CA LYS A 258 14.25 -22.20 4.37
C LYS A 258 12.75 -22.49 4.65
N GLU A 259 12.42 -23.07 5.80
CA GLU A 259 11.03 -23.46 6.12
C GLU A 259 10.21 -22.29 6.70
N ILE A 260 10.74 -21.56 7.70
CA ILE A 260 10.07 -20.37 8.25
C ILE A 260 9.99 -19.24 7.21
N TYR A 261 11.01 -19.08 6.37
CA TYR A 261 11.01 -18.06 5.32
C TYR A 261 9.94 -18.33 4.26
N THR A 262 9.56 -19.58 4.02
CA THR A 262 8.48 -19.93 3.06
C THR A 262 7.11 -19.57 3.62
N ILE A 263 6.87 -19.80 4.92
CA ILE A 263 5.63 -19.40 5.59
C ILE A 263 5.52 -17.88 5.68
N ILE A 264 6.61 -17.18 6.06
CA ILE A 264 6.65 -15.72 6.12
C ILE A 264 6.46 -15.11 4.73
N LYS A 265 6.97 -15.71 3.65
CA LYS A 265 6.78 -15.22 2.27
C LYS A 265 5.32 -15.21 1.82
N THR A 266 4.49 -16.08 2.39
CA THR A 266 3.06 -16.16 2.07
C THR A 266 2.26 -15.04 2.73
N PHE A 267 2.79 -14.42 3.79
CA PHE A 267 2.08 -13.41 4.60
C PHE A 267 2.81 -12.07 4.79
N SER A 268 4.05 -11.95 4.32
CA SER A 268 4.78 -10.69 4.34
C SER A 268 4.22 -9.79 3.25
N VAL A 269 3.81 -8.59 3.63
CA VAL A 269 3.55 -7.51 2.69
C VAL A 269 4.78 -7.37 1.79
N ILE A 270 4.63 -7.78 0.51
CA ILE A 270 5.73 -7.86 -0.46
C ILE A 270 6.08 -6.47 -0.97
N CYS A 271 5.19 -5.50 -0.78
CA CYS A 271 5.30 -4.16 -1.34
C CYS A 271 4.67 -3.08 -0.45
N SER A 272 5.23 -1.88 -0.46
CA SER A 272 4.63 -0.70 0.17
C SER A 272 4.40 0.43 -0.85
N TRP A 273 3.45 1.31 -0.57
CA TRP A 273 3.22 2.56 -1.28
C TRP A 273 3.82 3.71 -0.48
N ASP A 274 5.01 4.14 -0.87
CA ASP A 274 5.81 5.10 -0.12
C ASP A 274 5.65 6.53 -0.68
N PRO A 275 5.67 7.58 0.17
CA PRO A 275 5.63 8.97 -0.29
C PRO A 275 6.79 9.29 -1.24
N VAL A 276 6.46 9.83 -2.42
CA VAL A 276 7.46 10.36 -3.35
C VAL A 276 7.17 11.79 -3.80
N GLY A 277 5.95 12.28 -3.59
CA GLY A 277 5.63 13.67 -3.86
C GLY A 277 4.15 13.98 -3.66
N THR A 278 3.78 15.19 -4.03
CA THR A 278 2.41 15.69 -4.02
C THR A 278 2.23 16.58 -5.24
N LEU A 279 1.19 16.33 -6.04
CA LEU A 279 0.76 17.29 -7.06
C LEU A 279 -0.10 18.35 -6.37
N VAL A 280 0.26 19.61 -6.60
CA VAL A 280 -0.42 20.76 -6.04
C VAL A 280 -1.47 21.24 -7.02
N ILE A 281 -2.75 21.15 -6.64
CA ILE A 281 -3.81 21.75 -7.44
C ILE A 281 -3.64 23.29 -7.36
N PRO A 282 -3.76 24.02 -8.48
CA PRO A 282 -3.63 25.48 -8.52
C PRO A 282 -4.62 26.19 -7.60
N SER A 283 -4.24 27.34 -7.04
CA SER A 283 -5.11 28.08 -6.10
C SER A 283 -6.32 28.74 -6.72
N ALA A 284 -6.31 28.90 -8.03
CA ALA A 284 -7.50 29.28 -8.79
C ALA A 284 -8.61 28.22 -8.69
N VAL A 285 -8.26 26.97 -8.35
CA VAL A 285 -9.17 25.83 -8.18
C VAL A 285 -9.36 25.59 -6.69
N HIS A 286 -10.13 26.47 -6.05
CA HIS A 286 -10.50 26.30 -4.66
C HIS A 286 -11.89 25.65 -4.59
N PHE A 287 -11.91 24.35 -4.33
CA PHE A 287 -13.14 23.62 -4.03
C PHE A 287 -13.31 23.48 -2.52
N ASP A 288 -14.56 23.66 -2.06
CA ASP A 288 -14.93 23.46 -0.65
C ASP A 288 -14.77 21.99 -0.23
N ASP A 289 -15.03 21.08 -1.17
CA ASP A 289 -15.06 19.64 -0.97
C ASP A 289 -14.68 18.94 -2.27
N TYR A 290 -13.50 18.30 -2.32
CA TYR A 290 -13.00 17.56 -3.48
C TYR A 290 -13.50 16.13 -3.41
N SER A 291 -14.14 15.64 -4.46
CA SER A 291 -14.87 14.37 -4.38
C SER A 291 -14.36 13.25 -5.26
N SER A 292 -13.67 13.58 -6.35
CA SER A 292 -13.16 12.55 -7.25
C SER A 292 -12.12 13.10 -8.19
N SER A 293 -11.27 12.20 -8.70
CA SER A 293 -10.31 12.48 -9.75
C SER A 293 -10.34 11.39 -10.80
N SER A 294 -10.13 11.76 -12.06
CA SER A 294 -9.86 10.81 -13.13
C SER A 294 -8.75 11.26 -14.06
N MET A 295 -7.95 10.31 -14.53
CA MET A 295 -6.84 10.56 -15.46
C MET A 295 -7.11 10.00 -16.86
N TYR A 296 -6.88 10.82 -17.88
CA TYR A 296 -7.10 10.43 -19.27
C TYR A 296 -5.83 9.84 -19.90
N HIS A 297 -5.91 8.57 -20.27
CA HIS A 297 -4.87 7.87 -21.01
C HIS A 297 -5.24 7.82 -22.49
N ARG A 298 -4.34 8.29 -23.36
CA ARG A 298 -4.56 8.22 -24.82
C ARG A 298 -4.48 6.77 -25.34
N LYS A 299 -3.59 5.98 -24.75
CA LYS A 299 -3.48 4.55 -24.97
C LYS A 299 -3.24 3.84 -23.65
N GLU A 300 -3.67 2.60 -23.60
CA GLU A 300 -3.29 1.68 -22.54
C GLU A 300 -1.76 1.63 -22.43
N ASN A 301 -1.24 1.83 -21.22
CA ASN A 301 0.19 1.90 -20.88
C ASN A 301 0.95 3.20 -21.23
N GLU A 302 0.30 4.25 -21.74
CA GLU A 302 0.91 5.58 -21.80
C GLU A 302 0.68 6.36 -20.50
N LEU A 303 1.56 7.32 -20.18
CA LEU A 303 1.28 8.28 -19.11
C LEU A 303 -0.02 9.03 -19.40
N PRO A 304 -0.79 9.40 -18.37
CA PRO A 304 -1.97 10.21 -18.57
C PRO A 304 -1.57 11.58 -19.12
N THR A 305 -2.45 12.15 -19.93
CA THR A 305 -2.24 13.45 -20.56
C THR A 305 -3.12 14.54 -19.95
N HIS A 306 -4.21 14.14 -19.27
CA HIS A 306 -5.13 15.07 -18.62
C HIS A 306 -5.57 14.49 -17.28
N VAL A 307 -5.96 15.39 -16.38
CA VAL A 307 -6.64 15.07 -15.12
C VAL A 307 -7.95 15.85 -15.06
N ALA A 308 -8.99 15.23 -14.53
CA ALA A 308 -10.23 15.87 -14.12
C ALA A 308 -10.36 15.71 -12.60
N VAL A 309 -10.75 16.77 -11.89
CA VAL A 309 -11.05 16.73 -10.46
C VAL A 309 -12.38 17.41 -10.20
N THR A 310 -13.25 16.80 -9.41
CA THR A 310 -14.59 17.33 -9.13
C THR A 310 -14.74 17.88 -7.74
N SER A 311 -15.70 18.79 -7.60
CA SER A 311 -16.21 19.20 -6.29
C SER A 311 -17.60 18.60 -6.02
N GLN A 312 -17.78 18.04 -4.82
CA GLN A 312 -19.07 17.53 -4.36
C GLN A 312 -20.12 18.64 -4.27
N VAL A 313 -19.75 19.75 -3.64
CA VAL A 313 -20.67 20.83 -3.27
C VAL A 313 -20.81 21.86 -4.39
N MET A 314 -19.73 22.19 -5.09
CA MET A 314 -19.74 23.31 -6.05
C MET A 314 -20.30 22.94 -7.43
N SER A 315 -20.52 21.64 -7.71
CA SER A 315 -21.01 21.15 -9.01
C SER A 315 -20.10 21.61 -10.17
N GLN A 316 -18.80 21.41 -9.98
CA GLN A 316 -17.73 21.87 -10.86
C GLN A 316 -16.72 20.77 -11.10
N VAL A 317 -16.04 20.85 -12.24
CA VAL A 317 -14.89 20.02 -12.59
C VAL A 317 -13.75 20.93 -13.03
N TRP A 318 -12.57 20.71 -12.46
CA TRP A 318 -11.33 21.26 -12.95
C TRP A 318 -10.66 20.25 -13.88
N VAL A 319 -10.18 20.72 -15.02
CA VAL A 319 -9.45 19.91 -15.99
C VAL A 319 -8.10 20.55 -16.27
N ASP A 320 -7.05 19.73 -16.23
CA ASP A 320 -5.68 20.16 -16.50
C ASP A 320 -4.89 19.11 -17.29
N MET A 321 -3.73 19.51 -17.80
CA MET A 321 -2.78 18.66 -18.50
C MET A 321 -1.75 18.10 -17.54
N ILE A 322 -1.42 16.83 -17.76
CA ILE A 322 -0.28 16.17 -17.13
C ILE A 322 0.84 16.10 -18.17
N GLU A 323 2.03 16.52 -17.76
CA GLU A 323 3.24 16.51 -18.57
C GLU A 323 4.22 15.47 -18.04
N GLU A 324 4.91 14.78 -18.95
CA GLU A 324 6.02 13.89 -18.61
C GLU A 324 7.27 14.72 -18.28
N ILE A 325 7.98 14.34 -17.22
CA ILE A 325 9.21 14.99 -16.78
C ILE A 325 10.35 13.97 -16.61
N ASN A 326 11.60 14.42 -16.72
CA ASN A 326 12.78 13.54 -16.71
C ASN A 326 13.20 13.03 -15.32
N GLN A 327 12.40 13.27 -14.29
CA GLN A 327 12.71 12.91 -12.90
C GLN A 327 11.48 12.31 -12.24
N ALA A 328 11.67 11.26 -11.43
CA ALA A 328 10.59 10.65 -10.64
C ALA A 328 9.79 11.74 -9.88
N PRO A 329 8.44 11.71 -9.91
CA PRO A 329 7.56 10.63 -10.36
C PRO A 329 7.34 10.52 -11.88
N PHE A 330 8.15 11.22 -12.70
CA PHE A 330 8.10 11.25 -14.17
C PHE A 330 6.89 11.96 -14.76
N PHE A 331 6.07 12.60 -13.93
CA PHE A 331 4.99 13.46 -14.37
C PHE A 331 4.75 14.63 -13.41
N SER A 332 4.17 15.70 -13.92
CA SER A 332 3.69 16.85 -13.15
C SER A 332 2.48 17.49 -13.80
N LEU A 333 1.73 18.29 -13.03
CA LEU A 333 0.74 19.20 -13.59
C LEU A 333 1.44 20.27 -14.43
N SER A 334 0.88 20.61 -15.59
CA SER A 334 1.45 21.62 -16.47
C SER A 334 1.39 23.00 -15.83
N PRO A 335 2.51 23.72 -15.67
CA PRO A 335 2.50 25.09 -15.14
C PRO A 335 1.96 26.11 -16.16
N LEU A 336 1.83 25.70 -17.43
CA LEU A 336 1.50 26.59 -18.55
C LEU A 336 0.01 26.56 -18.92
N ASN A 337 -0.78 25.69 -18.29
CA ASN A 337 -2.17 25.52 -18.68
C ASN A 337 -3.11 26.50 -17.97
N ASN A 338 -4.27 26.74 -18.57
CA ASN A 338 -5.20 27.80 -18.18
C ASN A 338 -6.02 27.51 -16.90
N ASN A 339 -5.74 26.42 -16.17
CA ASN A 339 -6.48 26.00 -14.97
C ASN A 339 -8.00 26.01 -15.19
N THR A 340 -8.45 25.28 -16.21
CA THR A 340 -9.82 25.43 -16.70
C THR A 340 -10.82 24.76 -15.76
N ILE A 341 -11.77 25.54 -15.25
CA ILE A 341 -12.86 25.06 -14.41
C ILE A 341 -14.15 25.14 -15.21
N TYR A 342 -14.87 24.03 -15.29
CA TYR A 342 -16.19 23.95 -15.91
C TYR A 342 -17.25 23.76 -14.82
N ALA A 343 -18.28 24.60 -14.84
CA ALA A 343 -19.48 24.34 -14.06
C ALA A 343 -20.35 23.32 -14.78
N LEU A 344 -20.90 22.36 -14.04
CA LEU A 344 -21.97 21.52 -14.56
C LEU A 344 -23.22 22.38 -14.84
N PRO A 345 -24.13 21.93 -15.74
CA PRO A 345 -25.28 22.74 -16.11
C PRO A 345 -26.14 23.12 -14.90
N ARG A 346 -26.40 24.41 -14.74
CA ARG A 346 -27.22 24.98 -13.66
C ARG A 346 -28.65 25.20 -14.12
N THR A 347 -29.57 25.34 -13.17
CA THR A 347 -30.96 25.73 -13.45
C THR A 347 -31.05 27.25 -13.66
N HIS A 348 -32.09 27.67 -14.37
CA HIS A 348 -32.35 29.10 -14.64
C HIS A 348 -32.99 29.85 -13.45
N ILE A 349 -33.22 29.17 -12.33
CA ILE A 349 -33.90 29.76 -11.16
C ILE A 349 -32.83 30.33 -10.22
N VAL A 350 -32.71 31.65 -10.24
CA VAL A 350 -31.73 32.40 -9.44
C VAL A 350 -32.31 32.64 -8.04
N THR A 351 -32.05 31.73 -7.11
CA THR A 351 -32.03 32.04 -5.67
C THR A 351 -30.59 32.16 -5.18
N SER A 352 -30.38 32.67 -3.98
CA SER A 352 -29.06 32.95 -3.36
C SER A 352 -28.11 31.76 -3.26
N GLU A 353 -28.60 30.54 -3.53
CA GLU A 353 -27.87 29.29 -3.71
C GLU A 353 -27.96 28.90 -5.20
N CYS A 354 -27.24 29.62 -6.07
CA CYS A 354 -27.31 29.53 -7.54
C CYS A 354 -27.58 28.12 -8.12
N GLY A 355 -28.86 27.78 -8.35
CA GLY A 355 -29.37 26.79 -9.31
C GLY A 355 -28.59 25.49 -9.50
N ILE A 356 -27.97 24.92 -8.45
CA ILE A 356 -27.22 23.67 -8.60
C ILE A 356 -28.21 22.56 -8.97
N ARG A 357 -28.01 21.97 -10.15
CA ARG A 357 -28.84 20.85 -10.63
C ARG A 357 -28.20 19.49 -10.32
N TYR A 358 -26.88 19.43 -10.33
CA TYR A 358 -26.10 18.22 -10.11
C TYR A 358 -25.40 18.33 -8.76
N GLY A 359 -26.12 17.99 -7.69
CA GLY A 359 -25.56 17.92 -6.35
C GLY A 359 -24.80 16.62 -6.09
N ASN A 360 -23.93 16.64 -5.09
CA ASN A 360 -23.20 15.48 -4.56
C ASN A 360 -22.53 14.65 -5.64
N ILE A 361 -21.73 15.31 -6.49
CA ILE A 361 -20.88 14.59 -7.44
C ILE A 361 -19.83 13.82 -6.65
N GLU A 362 -19.82 12.50 -6.74
CA GLU A 362 -18.89 11.60 -6.02
C GLU A 362 -17.89 10.90 -6.95
N GLY A 363 -18.10 10.98 -8.27
CA GLY A 363 -17.22 10.31 -9.20
C GLY A 363 -17.13 11.01 -10.54
N VAL A 364 -15.96 10.89 -11.14
CA VAL A 364 -15.67 11.31 -12.50
C VAL A 364 -14.86 10.23 -13.20
N ALA A 365 -15.09 10.04 -14.49
CA ALA A 365 -14.31 9.15 -15.33
C ALA A 365 -14.20 9.72 -16.74
N TRP A 366 -13.02 9.61 -17.35
CA TRP A 366 -12.86 9.92 -18.76
C TRP A 366 -13.43 8.80 -19.64
N GLN A 367 -14.27 9.18 -20.60
CA GLN A 367 -14.72 8.28 -21.68
C GLN A 367 -13.96 8.54 -23.00
N GLY A 368 -13.48 9.77 -23.18
CA GLY A 368 -12.75 10.24 -24.35
C GLY A 368 -12.07 11.57 -24.04
N ARG A 369 -11.28 12.12 -24.97
CA ARG A 369 -10.43 13.30 -24.70
C ARG A 369 -11.21 14.52 -24.18
N ASN A 370 -12.45 14.70 -24.64
CA ASN A 370 -13.32 15.80 -24.23
C ASN A 370 -14.63 15.26 -23.64
N GLU A 371 -14.65 14.04 -23.13
CA GLU A 371 -15.86 13.35 -22.71
C GLU A 371 -15.70 12.83 -21.28
N LEU A 372 -16.58 13.28 -20.40
CA LEU A 372 -16.56 12.94 -18.99
C LEU A 372 -17.88 12.28 -18.59
N ILE A 373 -17.76 11.19 -17.84
CA ILE A 373 -18.85 10.58 -17.10
C ILE A 373 -18.74 11.04 -15.65
N PHE A 374 -19.86 11.42 -15.06
CA PHE A 374 -19.97 11.80 -13.66
C PHE A 374 -20.98 10.90 -12.98
N VAL A 375 -20.81 10.68 -11.68
CA VAL A 375 -21.81 10.03 -10.85
C VAL A 375 -22.15 10.92 -9.66
N SER A 376 -23.43 10.95 -9.32
CA SER A 376 -23.95 11.66 -8.16
C SER A 376 -24.47 10.67 -7.13
N ASP A 377 -24.27 10.99 -5.86
CA ASP A 377 -24.89 10.27 -4.75
C ASP A 377 -26.25 10.88 -4.38
N GLN A 378 -26.87 10.32 -3.34
CA GLN A 378 -28.11 10.78 -2.75
C GLN A 378 -27.97 12.25 -2.33
N ALA A 379 -28.96 13.06 -2.68
CA ALA A 379 -29.05 14.44 -2.26
C ALA A 379 -29.25 14.51 -0.74
N LYS A 380 -28.60 15.49 -0.10
CA LYS A 380 -28.78 15.77 1.32
C LYS A 380 -30.10 16.52 1.52
N ASN A 381 -30.73 16.33 2.69
CA ASN A 381 -32.04 16.93 3.00
C ASN A 381 -32.05 18.46 2.99
N ASP A 382 -30.88 19.09 3.13
CA ASP A 382 -30.67 20.54 3.10
C ASP A 382 -30.41 21.09 1.70
N GLN A 383 -30.30 20.23 0.68
CA GLN A 383 -30.12 20.65 -0.72
C GLN A 383 -31.46 20.91 -1.40
N GLY A 384 -31.43 21.79 -2.42
CA GLY A 384 -32.59 22.11 -3.23
C GLY A 384 -33.17 20.89 -3.96
N THR A 385 -34.48 20.90 -4.21
CA THR A 385 -35.20 19.81 -4.90
C THR A 385 -34.64 19.50 -6.29
N GLN A 386 -33.90 20.43 -6.90
CA GLN A 386 -33.25 20.22 -8.19
C GLN A 386 -32.14 19.17 -8.12
N CYS A 387 -31.46 19.02 -6.98
CA CYS A 387 -30.45 17.98 -6.78
C CYS A 387 -31.09 16.58 -6.76
N ILE A 388 -32.31 16.45 -6.23
CA ILE A 388 -33.06 15.18 -6.18
C ILE A 388 -33.34 14.64 -7.60
N GLU A 389 -33.57 15.52 -8.57
CA GLU A 389 -33.78 15.08 -9.97
C GLU A 389 -32.57 14.34 -10.56
N LYS A 390 -31.38 14.59 -10.00
CA LYS A 390 -30.10 14.10 -10.48
C LYS A 390 -29.36 13.29 -9.43
N GLU A 391 -29.94 12.93 -8.31
CA GLU A 391 -29.27 12.10 -7.31
C GLU A 391 -29.12 10.65 -7.81
N GLN A 392 -28.17 9.90 -7.25
CA GLN A 392 -28.01 8.46 -7.48
C GLN A 392 -28.01 8.08 -8.98
N SER A 393 -27.32 8.85 -9.81
CA SER A 393 -27.37 8.69 -11.26
C SER A 393 -26.04 8.98 -11.95
N MET A 394 -25.91 8.50 -13.19
CA MET A 394 -24.75 8.72 -14.04
C MET A 394 -25.06 9.76 -15.11
N HIS A 395 -24.11 10.63 -15.38
CA HIS A 395 -24.24 11.75 -16.31
C HIS A 395 -23.09 11.74 -17.30
N TYR A 396 -23.35 12.05 -18.56
CA TYR A 396 -22.34 12.08 -19.60
C TYR A 396 -22.31 13.48 -20.23
N PHE A 397 -21.14 14.10 -20.27
CA PHE A 397 -20.95 15.46 -20.78
C PHE A 397 -19.78 15.54 -21.73
N PHE A 398 -19.91 16.46 -22.68
CA PHE A 398 -18.81 16.92 -23.53
C PHE A 398 -18.24 18.21 -22.96
N LEU A 399 -16.92 18.28 -22.87
CA LEU A 399 -16.20 19.52 -22.60
C LEU A 399 -16.24 20.42 -23.85
N PRO A 400 -16.34 21.75 -23.68
CA PRO A 400 -16.45 22.72 -24.77
C PRO A 400 -15.31 22.71 -25.80
#